data_AF-A0A8X6XAH5-F1
#
_entry.id   AF-A0A8X6XAH5-F1
#
_cell.length_a   1.000
_cell.length_b   1.000
_cell.length_c   1.000
_cell.angle_alpha   90.00
_cell.angle_beta   90.00
_cell.angle_gamma   90.00
#
_symmetry.space_group_name_H-M   'P 1'
#
loop_
_entity.id
_entity.type
_entity.pdbx_description
1 polymer ?
#
loop_
_entity_poly.entity_id
_entity_poly.type
_entity_poly.pdbx_seq_one_letter_code
_entity_poly.pdbx_strand_id
1 'polypeptide(L)'
;MSAALCAYALETIMTLYPKDMWLHIYTDGSAQDDVSAGAGFYYENFFEGSLASGLGVTNFDAEIEAARHAKCHSQLIYLLPIDELFS
;
A
#
# COMPACT_ATOMS: atom_id res chain seq x y z
N MET A 1 -16.90 -3.67 19.94
CA MET A 1 -16.57 -2.27 19.65
C MET A 1 -17.85 -1.58 19.21
N SER A 2 -18.24 -0.44 19.82
CA SER A 2 -19.49 0.23 19.47
C SER A 2 -19.35 0.99 18.15
N ALA A 3 -20.41 1.05 17.35
CA ALA A 3 -20.40 1.77 16.06
C ALA A 3 -20.02 3.26 16.22
N ALA A 4 -20.43 3.87 17.34
CA ALA A 4 -20.08 5.26 17.67
C ALA A 4 -18.57 5.48 17.83
N LEU A 5 -17.85 4.54 18.44
CA LEU A 5 -16.40 4.68 18.62
C LEU A 5 -15.66 4.60 17.27
N CYS A 6 -16.11 3.73 16.37
CA CYS A 6 -15.55 3.66 15.01
C CYS A 6 -15.78 4.96 14.24
N ALA A 7 -16.97 5.57 14.36
CA ALA A 7 -17.30 6.83 13.71
C ALA A 7 -16.38 7.97 14.19
N TYR A 8 -16.21 8.13 15.51
CA TYR A 8 -15.32 9.16 16.05
C TYR A 8 -13.85 8.93 15.68
N ALA A 9 -13.41 7.67 15.64
CA ALA A 9 -12.05 7.34 15.19
C ALA A 9 -11.83 7.74 13.72
N LEU A 10 -12.78 7.43 12.84
CA LEU A 10 -12.71 7.81 11.43
C LEU A 10 -12.76 9.33 11.23
N GLU A 11 -13.64 10.03 11.94
CA GLU A 11 -13.72 11.50 11.93
C GLU A 11 -12.41 12.13 12.38
N THR A 12 -11.80 11.59 13.44
CA THR A 12 -10.50 12.03 13.94
C THR A 12 -9.40 11.80 12.90
N ILE A 13 -9.35 10.62 12.28
CA ILE A 13 -8.38 10.32 11.21
C ILE A 13 -8.55 11.27 10.04
N MET A 14 -9.78 11.51 9.58
CA MET A 14 -10.04 12.41 8.45
C MET A 14 -9.72 13.87 8.76
N THR A 15 -9.89 14.30 10.01
CA THR A 15 -9.58 15.67 10.45
C THR A 15 -8.07 15.88 10.59
N LEU A 16 -7.36 14.92 11.17
CA LEU A 16 -5.91 15.01 11.38
C LEU A 16 -5.10 14.71 10.11
N TYR A 17 -5.61 13.82 9.27
CA TYR A 17 -4.99 13.38 8.02
C TYR A 17 -6.02 13.48 6.89
N PRO A 18 -6.29 14.69 6.37
CA PRO A 18 -7.15 14.87 5.22
C PRO A 18 -6.63 14.10 4.00
N LYS A 19 -7.58 13.65 3.18
CA LYS A 19 -7.37 12.66 2.11
C LYS A 19 -6.36 13.10 1.05
N ASP A 20 -6.30 14.40 0.79
CA ASP A 20 -5.34 15.02 -0.13
C ASP A 20 -3.88 14.88 0.33
N MET A 21 -3.64 14.60 1.62
CA MET A 21 -2.31 14.29 2.15
C MET A 21 -1.99 12.79 2.19
N TRP A 22 -2.89 11.93 1.71
CA TRP A 22 -2.66 10.49 1.76
C TRP A 22 -1.69 10.08 0.65
N LEU A 23 -0.77 9.19 0.99
CA LEU A 23 0.04 8.49 -0.01
C LEU A 23 -0.87 7.48 -0.74
N HIS A 24 -0.94 7.60 -2.05
CA HIS A 24 -1.75 6.73 -2.90
C HIS A 24 -0.85 5.70 -3.57
N ILE A 25 -0.77 4.50 -2.99
CA ILE A 25 -0.02 3.38 -3.56
C ILE A 25 -1.02 2.41 -4.17
N TYR A 26 -0.85 2.10 -5.44
CA TYR A 26 -1.65 1.13 -6.18
C TYR A 26 -1.01 -0.25 -6.03
N THR A 27 -1.82 -1.26 -5.71
CA THR A 27 -1.41 -2.66 -5.61
C THR A 27 -2.30 -3.51 -6.50
N ASP A 28 -1.74 -4.59 -7.04
CA ASP A 28 -2.49 -5.58 -7.81
C ASP A 28 -1.86 -6.97 -7.66
N GLY A 29 -2.68 -7.95 -7.26
CA GLY A 29 -2.36 -9.36 -7.20
C GLY A 29 -3.08 -10.13 -8.30
N SER A 30 -2.33 -10.79 -9.16
CA SER A 30 -2.86 -11.60 -10.26
C SER A 30 -2.30 -13.02 -10.23
N ALA A 31 -3.09 -13.99 -10.65
CA ALA A 31 -2.68 -15.38 -10.79
C ALA A 31 -3.26 -15.96 -12.06
N GLN A 32 -2.50 -16.90 -12.62
CA GLN A 32 -2.84 -17.61 -13.83
C GLN A 32 -3.18 -19.06 -13.46
N ASP A 33 -4.48 -19.38 -13.49
CA ASP A 33 -5.02 -20.74 -13.32
C ASP A 33 -4.43 -21.52 -12.12
N ASP A 34 -4.19 -20.84 -10.99
CA ASP A 34 -3.52 -21.36 -9.79
C ASP A 34 -2.10 -21.92 -10.01
N VAL A 35 -1.51 -21.71 -11.19
CA VAL A 35 -0.16 -22.17 -11.54
C VAL A 35 0.87 -21.21 -10.97
N SER A 36 0.69 -19.92 -11.20
CA SER A 36 1.62 -18.88 -10.77
C SER A 36 0.89 -17.59 -10.46
N ALA A 37 1.34 -16.86 -9.44
CA ALA A 37 0.85 -15.52 -9.18
C ALA A 37 1.97 -14.47 -9.21
N GLY A 38 1.58 -13.25 -9.56
CA GLY A 38 2.40 -12.06 -9.56
C GLY A 38 1.77 -10.97 -8.71
N ALA A 39 2.62 -10.24 -8.00
CA ALA A 39 2.25 -9.09 -7.20
C ALA A 39 2.90 -7.84 -7.81
N GLY A 40 2.10 -6.82 -8.07
CA GLY A 40 2.52 -5.53 -8.60
C GLY A 40 2.21 -4.40 -7.64
N PHE A 41 3.07 -3.39 -7.59
CA PHE A 41 2.84 -2.17 -6.83
C PHE A 41 3.39 -0.94 -7.56
N TYR A 42 2.72 0.19 -7.39
CA TYR A 42 3.06 1.45 -8.06
C TYR A 42 2.72 2.63 -7.17
N TYR A 43 3.69 3.54 -7.00
CA TYR A 43 3.49 4.86 -6.42
C TYR A 43 4.09 5.91 -7.35
N GLU A 44 3.22 6.82 -7.80
CA GLU A 44 3.56 7.84 -8.79
C GLU A 44 4.79 8.64 -8.39
N ASN A 45 5.79 8.71 -9.29
CA ASN A 45 7.05 9.45 -9.14
C ASN A 45 8.03 8.96 -8.05
N PHE A 46 7.77 7.83 -7.37
CA PHE A 46 8.67 7.34 -6.33
C PHE A 46 9.16 5.91 -6.56
N PHE A 47 8.25 4.95 -6.74
CA PHE A 47 8.65 3.55 -6.94
C PHE A 47 7.58 2.74 -7.66
N GLU A 48 8.03 1.72 -8.37
CA GLU A 48 7.18 0.69 -8.96
C GLU A 48 7.90 -0.65 -8.90
N GLY A 49 7.15 -1.74 -8.97
CA GLY A 49 7.75 -3.07 -9.00
C GLY A 49 6.75 -4.16 -9.24
N SER A 50 7.27 -5.31 -9.67
CA SER A 50 6.54 -6.56 -9.73
C SER A 50 7.41 -7.71 -9.23
N LEU A 51 6.77 -8.70 -8.62
CA LEU A 51 7.43 -9.91 -8.15
C LEU A 51 6.56 -11.13 -8.43
N ALA A 52 7.20 -12.27 -8.62
CA ALA A 52 6.51 -13.56 -8.64
C ALA A 52 6.24 -14.00 -7.20
N SER A 53 4.97 -14.20 -6.85
CA SER A 53 4.55 -14.58 -5.49
C SER A 53 4.65 -16.09 -5.24
N GLY A 54 4.89 -16.88 -6.29
CA GLY A 54 5.14 -18.32 -6.20
C GLY A 54 4.17 -19.16 -7.03
N LEU A 55 4.28 -20.48 -6.89
CA LEU A 55 3.38 -21.47 -7.49
C LEU A 55 2.28 -21.88 -6.51
N GLY A 56 1.07 -22.15 -7.00
CA GLY A 56 -0.04 -22.62 -6.15
C GLY A 56 -0.58 -21.58 -5.16
N VAL A 57 -0.27 -20.30 -5.37
CA VAL A 57 -0.74 -19.18 -4.56
C VAL A 57 -1.85 -18.44 -5.29
N THR A 58 -2.79 -17.88 -4.54
CA THR A 58 -3.99 -17.23 -5.12
C THR A 58 -3.74 -15.78 -5.49
N ASN A 59 -4.66 -15.16 -6.26
CA ASN A 59 -4.67 -13.71 -6.49
C ASN A 59 -4.59 -12.93 -5.17
N PHE A 60 -5.30 -13.41 -4.15
CA PHE A 60 -5.38 -12.74 -2.86
C PHE A 60 -4.04 -12.81 -2.10
N ASP A 61 -3.34 -13.94 -2.17
CA ASP A 61 -2.00 -14.07 -1.59
C ASP A 61 -1.02 -13.10 -2.28
N ALA A 62 -1.11 -12.98 -3.61
CA ALA A 62 -0.32 -12.02 -4.35
C ALA A 62 -0.66 -10.57 -4.00
N GLU A 63 -1.93 -10.22 -3.79
CA GLU A 63 -2.33 -8.89 -3.34
C GLU A 63 -1.73 -8.55 -1.97
N ILE A 64 -1.70 -9.53 -1.04
CA ILE A 64 -1.07 -9.36 0.27
C ILE A 64 0.44 -9.09 0.12
N GLU A 65 1.13 -9.82 -0.76
CA GLU A 65 2.55 -9.59 -1.03
C GLU A 65 2.80 -8.22 -1.69
N ALA A 66 1.94 -7.81 -2.63
CA ALA A 66 1.98 -6.47 -3.23
C ALA A 66 1.90 -5.38 -2.15
N ALA A 67 0.91 -5.47 -1.25
CA ALA A 67 0.74 -4.52 -0.16
C ALA A 67 1.91 -4.54 0.84
N ARG A 68 2.47 -5.72 1.13
CA ARG A 68 3.64 -5.85 2.01
C ARG A 68 4.88 -5.18 1.42
N HIS A 69 5.15 -5.40 0.14
CA HIS A 69 6.27 -4.79 -0.56
C HIS A 69 6.08 -3.29 -0.74
N ALA A 70 4.89 -2.84 -1.12
CA ALA A 70 4.52 -1.43 -1.17
C ALA A 70 4.79 -0.71 0.17
N LYS A 71 4.37 -1.32 1.28
CA LYS A 71 4.62 -0.79 2.64
C LYS A 71 6.11 -0.72 2.98
N CYS A 72 6.89 -1.73 2.62
CA CYS A 72 8.34 -1.74 2.87
C CYS A 72 9.02 -0.57 2.14
N HIS A 73 8.65 -0.33 0.88
CA HIS A 73 9.16 0.80 0.10
C HIS A 73 8.66 2.15 0.65
N SER A 74 7.41 2.25 1.10
CA SER A 74 6.89 3.50 1.66
C SER A 74 7.50 3.88 3.01
N GLN A 75 7.99 2.91 3.80
CA GLN A 75 8.76 3.20 5.02
C GLN A 75 10.07 3.96 4.73
N LEU A 76 10.64 3.82 3.52
CA LEU A 76 11.81 4.59 3.11
C LEU A 76 11.46 6.06 2.85
N ILE A 77 10.22 6.38 2.45
CA ILE A 77 9.77 7.76 2.22
C ILE A 77 9.78 8.56 3.53
N TYR A 78 9.40 7.95 4.65
CA TYR A 78 9.42 8.59 5.98
C TYR A 78 10.82 8.65 6.62
N LEU A 79 11.83 8.03 6.01
CA LEU A 79 13.23 8.03 6.47
C LEU A 79 14.13 8.96 5.63
N LEU A 80 13.62 9.51 4.53
CA LEU A 80 14.28 10.60 3.81
C LEU A 80 14.07 11.90 4.61
N PRO A 81 15.13 12.68 4.89
CA PRO A 81 15.00 13.90 5.67
C PRO A 81 14.04 14.86 4.95
N ILE A 82 13.03 15.33 5.69
CA ILE A 82 11.99 16.29 5.26
C ILE A 82 12.59 17.69 4.97
N ASP A 83 13.91 17.84 5.04
CA ASP A 83 14.60 19.13 5.00
C ASP A 83 14.71 19.77 3.60
N GLU A 84 14.26 19.11 2.52
CA GLU A 84 14.35 19.66 1.15
C GLU A 84 13.00 19.95 0.46
N LEU A 85 11.85 19.71 1.11
CA LEU A 85 10.53 19.91 0.48
C LEU A 85 9.90 21.30 0.71
N PHE A 86 10.59 22.19 1.44
CA PHE A 86 10.15 23.57 1.68
C PHE A 86 11.32 24.59 1.58
N SER A 87 12.14 24.52 0.52
CA SER A 87 13.05 25.61 0.13
C SER A 87 12.55 26.36 -1.10
#